data_AF-A0AAD9WPZ7-F1
#
_entry.id   AF-A0AAD9WPZ7-F1
#
_cell.length_a   1.000
_cell.length_b   1.000
_cell.length_c   1.000
_cell.angle_alpha   90.00
_cell.angle_beta   90.00
_cell.angle_gamma   90.00
#
_symmetry.space_group_name_H-M   'P 1'
#
loop_
_entity.id
_entity.type
_entity.pdbx_description
1 polymer ?
#
loop_
_entity_poly.entity_id
_entity_poly.type
_entity_poly.pdbx_seq_one_letter_code
_entity_poly.pdbx_strand_id
1 'polypeptide(L)'
;MSSHLFLEPVLSYVKFAQTIYLTQHSAEFKTLVSKKFGCTEPFVIVVDDFNLEPTSTAYHYIVSGYPGSKLWIENNEVLVKVESFGEMPMALCSVYALAKGREPKFTNCKPKFKYTLDYIFFSPSRFITPINVLKLPDSTESPDVIGGLPHFYHPSDHLPIVAEFEIRKQWDLAILCNYELTIRLTLFFF
;
A
#
# COMPACT_ATOMS: atom_id res chain seq x y z
N MET A 1 -7.89 -0.65 4.72
CA MET A 1 -7.39 -0.26 6.06
C MET A 1 -6.53 0.98 5.90
N SER A 2 -6.45 1.83 6.93
CA SER A 2 -5.49 2.92 7.07
C SER A 2 -4.91 2.86 8.50
N SER A 3 -3.65 3.22 8.63
CA SER A 3 -2.63 2.96 9.63
C SER A 3 -1.44 3.91 9.41
N HIS A 4 -1.39 5.02 10.14
CA HIS A 4 -0.23 5.90 10.09
C HIS A 4 0.96 5.24 10.78
N LEU A 5 1.93 4.73 10.00
CA LEU A 5 3.10 4.06 10.57
C LEU A 5 4.00 5.08 11.29
N PHE A 6 4.75 4.58 12.27
CA PHE A 6 5.56 5.41 13.15
C PHE A 6 6.56 6.27 12.35
N LEU A 7 6.66 7.56 12.68
CA LEU A 7 7.35 8.55 11.84
C LEU A 7 8.89 8.43 11.87
N GLU A 8 9.48 8.15 13.04
CA GLU A 8 10.92 8.31 13.29
C GLU A 8 11.81 7.47 12.34
N PRO A 9 12.70 8.11 11.55
CA PRO A 9 13.57 7.40 10.61
C PRO A 9 14.56 6.42 11.26
N VAL A 10 15.08 6.74 12.45
CA VAL A 10 16.09 5.91 13.14
C VAL A 10 15.52 4.56 13.60
N LEU A 11 14.20 4.47 13.77
CA LEU A 11 13.53 3.28 14.30
C LEU A 11 12.90 2.44 13.17
N SER A 12 13.68 2.16 12.12
CA SER A 12 13.24 1.38 10.95
C SER A 12 12.72 -0.03 11.31
N TYR A 13 13.26 -0.64 12.38
CA TYR A 13 12.79 -1.92 12.91
C TYR A 13 11.36 -1.83 13.50
N VAL A 14 10.94 -0.68 14.03
CA VAL A 14 9.56 -0.46 14.51
C VAL A 14 8.61 -0.44 13.33
N LYS A 15 8.94 0.33 12.28
CA LYS A 15 8.16 0.37 11.04
C LYS A 15 8.04 -1.03 10.43
N PHE A 16 9.12 -1.82 10.46
CA PHE A 16 9.12 -3.21 10.03
C PHE A 16 8.19 -4.09 10.87
N ALA A 17 8.25 -4.01 12.20
CA ALA A 17 7.37 -4.76 13.10
C ALA A 17 5.88 -4.39 12.89
N GLN A 18 5.57 -3.10 12.75
CA GLN A 18 4.22 -2.63 12.45
C GLN A 18 3.73 -3.13 11.09
N THR A 19 4.62 -3.20 10.11
CA THR A 19 4.31 -3.74 8.78
C THR A 19 3.97 -5.23 8.84
N ILE A 20 4.72 -6.02 9.61
CA ILE A 20 4.41 -7.44 9.86
C ILE A 20 3.02 -7.58 10.47
N TYR A 21 2.76 -6.82 11.53
CA TYR A 21 1.48 -6.82 12.21
C TYR A 21 0.33 -6.49 11.25
N LEU A 22 0.48 -5.42 10.45
CA LEU A 22 -0.52 -4.95 9.49
C LEU A 22 -0.85 -6.00 8.42
N THR A 23 0.17 -6.61 7.79
CA THR A 23 -0.06 -7.58 6.70
C THR A 23 -0.71 -8.87 7.20
N GLN A 24 -0.37 -9.31 8.40
CA GLN A 24 -0.97 -10.50 9.01
C GLN A 24 -2.40 -10.27 9.46
N HIS A 25 -2.66 -9.16 10.17
CA HIS A 25 -4.02 -8.83 10.58
C HIS A 25 -4.92 -8.58 9.38
N SER A 26 -4.37 -8.06 8.27
CA SER A 26 -5.08 -7.95 7.00
C SER A 26 -5.44 -9.33 6.42
N ALA A 27 -4.53 -10.32 6.50
CA ALA A 27 -4.77 -11.68 6.05
C ALA A 27 -5.80 -12.42 6.92
N GLU A 28 -5.72 -12.27 8.24
CA GLU A 28 -6.71 -12.79 9.19
C GLU A 28 -8.08 -12.17 8.95
N PHE A 29 -8.13 -10.84 8.80
CA PHE A 29 -9.37 -10.12 8.51
C PHE A 29 -9.99 -10.58 7.19
N LYS A 30 -9.18 -10.75 6.14
CA LYS A 30 -9.62 -11.32 4.85
C LYS A 30 -10.26 -12.69 5.03
N THR A 31 -9.66 -13.56 5.84
CA THR A 31 -10.19 -14.89 6.17
C THR A 31 -11.50 -14.81 6.96
N LEU A 32 -11.59 -13.91 7.93
CA LEU A 32 -12.81 -13.70 8.72
C LEU A 32 -13.97 -13.18 7.86
N VAL A 33 -13.69 -12.24 6.95
CA VAL A 33 -14.67 -11.71 5.99
C VAL A 33 -15.16 -12.81 5.05
N SER A 34 -14.24 -13.62 4.50
CA SER A 34 -14.58 -14.77 3.65
C SER A 34 -15.54 -15.72 4.35
N LYS A 35 -15.24 -16.12 5.59
CA LYS A 35 -16.10 -17.02 6.39
C LYS A 35 -17.44 -16.39 6.73
N LYS A 36 -17.46 -15.12 7.16
CA LYS A 36 -18.66 -14.42 7.62
C LYS A 36 -19.68 -14.19 6.50
N PHE A 37 -19.20 -13.88 5.30
CA PHE A 37 -20.06 -13.53 4.16
C PHE A 37 -20.14 -14.62 3.09
N GLY A 38 -19.48 -15.76 3.29
CA GLY A 38 -19.48 -16.87 2.34
C GLY A 38 -18.84 -16.52 0.99
N CYS A 39 -17.95 -15.52 0.94
CA CYS A 39 -17.28 -15.14 -0.30
C CYS A 39 -15.95 -15.89 -0.46
N THR A 40 -15.67 -16.34 -1.68
CA THR A 40 -14.52 -17.21 -1.99
C THR A 40 -13.19 -16.48 -2.00
N GLU A 41 -13.17 -15.19 -2.40
CA GLU A 41 -11.92 -14.46 -2.60
C GLU A 41 -12.10 -12.94 -2.34
N PRO A 42 -12.28 -12.51 -1.08
CA PRO A 42 -12.26 -11.08 -0.77
C PRO A 42 -10.87 -10.49 -1.06
N PHE A 43 -10.84 -9.27 -1.61
CA PHE A 43 -9.60 -8.50 -1.78
C PHE A 43 -9.50 -7.41 -0.71
N VAL A 44 -8.27 -7.07 -0.34
CA VAL A 44 -7.94 -6.02 0.62
C VAL A 44 -7.26 -4.88 -0.10
N ILE A 45 -7.66 -3.65 0.22
CA ILE A 45 -6.93 -2.44 -0.15
C ILE A 45 -6.48 -1.75 1.14
N VAL A 46 -5.21 -1.39 1.21
CA VAL A 46 -4.57 -0.69 2.33
C VAL A 46 -4.00 0.61 1.80
N VAL A 47 -4.33 1.73 2.44
CA VAL A 47 -3.92 3.07 1.98
C VAL A 47 -3.42 3.86 3.17
N ASP A 48 -2.22 4.42 3.06
CA ASP A 48 -1.58 5.20 4.12
C ASP A 48 -0.38 6.02 3.66
N ASP A 49 0.01 6.94 4.54
CA ASP A 49 1.39 7.35 4.76
C ASP A 49 2.09 6.28 5.62
N PHE A 50 2.88 5.44 4.97
CA PHE A 50 3.62 4.37 5.62
C PHE A 50 4.95 4.86 6.21
N ASN A 51 5.39 6.09 5.90
CA ASN A 51 6.73 6.56 6.24
C ASN A 51 7.85 5.57 5.80
N LEU A 52 7.61 4.86 4.69
CA LEU A 52 8.49 3.87 4.08
C LEU A 52 8.93 4.33 2.70
N GLU A 53 10.24 4.33 2.44
CA GLU A 53 10.74 4.50 1.07
C GLU A 53 10.64 3.18 0.28
N PRO A 54 10.54 3.24 -1.07
CA PRO A 54 10.45 2.04 -1.93
C PRO A 54 11.66 1.09 -1.84
N THR A 55 12.77 1.57 -1.28
CA THR A 55 14.02 0.80 -1.07
C THR A 55 14.11 0.18 0.33
N SER A 56 13.14 0.45 1.21
CA SER A 56 13.16 -0.03 2.58
C SER A 56 12.84 -1.52 2.68
N THR A 57 13.44 -2.21 3.65
CA THR A 57 13.16 -3.63 3.94
C THR A 57 11.67 -3.88 4.23
N ALA A 58 11.01 -2.94 4.92
CA ALA A 58 9.58 -3.04 5.21
C ALA A 58 8.72 -2.94 3.94
N TYR A 59 9.03 -2.01 3.03
CA TYR A 59 8.37 -1.96 1.73
C TYR A 59 8.56 -3.27 0.96
N HIS A 60 9.79 -3.78 0.89
CA HIS A 60 10.09 -5.05 0.24
C HIS A 60 9.32 -6.23 0.85
N TYR A 61 9.14 -6.25 2.16
CA TYR A 61 8.33 -7.27 2.84
C TYR A 61 6.85 -7.18 2.47
N ILE A 62 6.27 -5.97 2.40
CA ILE A 62 4.88 -5.78 1.95
C ILE A 62 4.68 -6.38 0.56
N VAL A 63 5.58 -6.07 -0.38
CA VAL A 63 5.38 -6.42 -1.79
C VAL A 63 5.77 -7.86 -2.14
N SER A 64 6.70 -8.45 -1.42
CA SER A 64 7.14 -9.83 -1.67
C SER A 64 6.44 -10.87 -0.79
N GLY A 65 5.89 -10.45 0.35
CA GLY A 65 5.45 -11.37 1.41
C GLY A 65 6.60 -12.15 2.05
N TYR A 66 7.86 -11.86 1.70
CA TYR A 66 9.03 -12.57 2.21
C TYR A 66 9.97 -11.60 2.90
N PRO A 67 10.33 -11.83 4.17
CA PRO A 67 11.14 -10.86 4.93
C PRO A 67 12.62 -10.89 4.55
N GLY A 68 13.07 -11.77 3.65
CA GLY A 68 14.49 -11.96 3.33
C GLY A 68 15.23 -12.69 4.45
N SER A 69 15.12 -12.16 5.66
CA SER A 69 15.56 -12.69 6.94
C SER A 69 14.38 -12.76 7.91
N LYS A 70 14.30 -13.83 8.70
CA LYS A 70 13.25 -13.96 9.73
C LYS A 70 13.55 -13.15 11.00
N LEU A 71 14.70 -12.49 11.04
CA LEU A 71 15.18 -11.71 12.18
C LEU A 71 15.64 -10.33 11.71
N TRP A 72 15.28 -9.29 12.45
CA TRP A 72 15.96 -8.01 12.39
C TRP A 72 16.96 -7.95 13.54
N ILE A 73 18.24 -7.82 13.22
CA ILE A 73 19.34 -7.77 14.20
C ILE A 73 20.07 -6.46 14.02
N GLU A 74 20.26 -5.73 15.11
CA GLU A 74 21.02 -4.48 15.13
C GLU A 74 21.84 -4.44 16.42
N ASN A 75 23.10 -4.01 16.34
CA ASN A 75 24.02 -3.99 17.48
C ASN A 75 24.13 -5.33 18.25
N ASN A 76 24.08 -6.46 17.53
CA ASN A 76 24.04 -7.83 18.06
C ASN A 76 22.80 -8.19 18.90
N GLU A 77 21.77 -7.35 18.89
CA GLU A 77 20.49 -7.61 19.54
C GLU A 77 19.41 -7.96 18.51
N VAL A 78 18.58 -8.96 18.83
CA VAL A 78 17.44 -9.32 17.99
C VAL A 78 16.28 -8.39 18.31
N LEU A 79 15.99 -7.44 17.43
CA LEU A 79 14.95 -6.43 17.62
C LEU A 79 13.58 -6.91 17.14
N VAL A 80 13.52 -7.73 16.09
CA VAL A 80 12.27 -8.27 15.54
C VAL A 80 12.45 -9.73 15.15
N LYS A 81 11.46 -10.58 15.48
CA LYS A 81 11.41 -12.00 15.07
C LYS A 81 10.14 -12.27 14.28
N VAL A 82 10.26 -12.46 12.96
CA VAL A 82 9.11 -12.68 12.06
C VAL A 82 8.36 -13.98 12.40
N GLU A 83 9.07 -15.02 12.86
CA GLU A 83 8.46 -16.30 13.26
C GLU A 83 7.54 -16.19 14.46
N SER A 84 7.72 -15.18 15.31
CA SER A 84 6.85 -14.95 16.46
C SER A 84 5.42 -14.54 16.06
N PHE A 85 5.18 -14.30 14.78
CA PHE A 85 3.93 -13.73 14.32
C PHE A 85 3.03 -14.67 13.49
N GLY A 86 3.34 -15.97 13.33
CA GLY A 86 2.39 -16.96 12.76
C GLY A 86 2.44 -17.17 11.24
N GLU A 87 1.26 -17.27 10.58
CA GLU A 87 1.13 -17.62 9.15
C GLU A 87 1.88 -16.65 8.21
N MET A 88 2.22 -17.14 7.01
CA MET A 88 2.91 -16.34 6.00
C MET A 88 2.07 -15.12 5.61
N PRO A 89 2.68 -13.92 5.53
CA PRO A 89 1.97 -12.69 5.23
C PRO A 89 1.36 -12.74 3.82
N MET A 90 0.20 -12.10 3.67
CA MET A 90 -0.38 -11.82 2.36
C MET A 90 0.50 -10.79 1.64
N ALA A 91 1.16 -11.19 0.57
CA ALA A 91 1.84 -10.26 -0.32
C ALA A 91 0.82 -9.27 -0.93
N LEU A 92 1.15 -7.99 -0.87
CA LEU A 92 0.37 -6.91 -1.47
C LEU A 92 1.10 -6.37 -2.70
N CYS A 93 0.40 -5.67 -3.58
CA CYS A 93 1.02 -4.95 -4.69
C CYS A 93 0.80 -3.45 -4.53
N SER A 94 1.83 -2.64 -4.78
CA SER A 94 1.66 -1.20 -4.95
C SER A 94 0.94 -0.92 -6.25
N VAL A 95 -0.12 -0.12 -6.17
CA VAL A 95 -0.93 0.25 -7.32
C VAL A 95 -0.14 1.13 -8.29
N TYR A 96 0.67 2.07 -7.80
CA TYR A 96 1.46 2.95 -8.66
C TYR A 96 2.59 2.17 -9.35
N ALA A 97 3.31 1.33 -8.62
CA ALA A 97 4.33 0.47 -9.23
C ALA A 97 3.73 -0.45 -10.30
N LEU A 98 2.56 -1.04 -10.05
CA LEU A 98 1.91 -1.91 -11.03
C LEU A 98 1.41 -1.12 -12.25
N ALA A 99 0.77 0.04 -12.06
CA ALA A 99 0.16 0.82 -13.14
C ALA A 99 1.17 1.61 -13.98
N LYS A 100 2.31 2.02 -13.41
CA LYS A 100 3.33 2.86 -14.08
C LYS A 100 4.67 2.17 -14.29
N GLY A 101 4.85 0.96 -13.78
CA GLY A 101 6.12 0.23 -13.79
C GLY A 101 7.15 0.76 -12.78
N ARG A 102 6.79 1.77 -11.97
CA ARG A 102 7.63 2.39 -10.95
C ARG A 102 6.79 3.13 -9.92
N GLU A 103 7.35 3.33 -8.74
CA GLU A 103 6.77 4.25 -7.76
C GLU A 103 6.88 5.72 -8.22
N PRO A 104 6.04 6.62 -7.69
CA PRO A 104 6.22 8.06 -7.82
C PRO A 104 7.63 8.48 -7.37
N LYS A 105 8.10 9.63 -7.83
CA LYS A 105 9.37 10.17 -7.32
C LYS A 105 9.26 10.68 -5.89
N PHE A 106 8.09 11.21 -5.55
CA PHE A 106 7.76 11.68 -4.22
C PHE A 106 6.24 11.76 -4.07
N THR A 107 5.79 11.58 -2.83
CA THR A 107 4.42 11.83 -2.40
C THR A 107 4.44 12.86 -1.26
N ASN A 108 5.45 12.85 -0.38
CA ASN A 108 5.79 13.99 0.48
C ASN A 108 6.79 14.92 -0.23
N CYS A 109 6.55 16.24 -0.22
CA CYS A 109 7.36 17.21 -0.95
C CYS A 109 7.75 18.45 -0.13
N LYS A 110 8.33 18.28 1.06
CA LYS A 110 8.93 19.40 1.80
C LYS A 110 10.15 20.00 1.08
N PRO A 111 10.54 21.27 1.35
CA PRO A 111 11.65 21.95 0.65
C PRO A 111 12.96 21.15 0.61
N LYS A 112 13.29 20.39 1.67
CA LYS A 112 14.51 19.57 1.78
C LYS A 112 14.26 18.08 2.01
N PHE A 113 13.01 17.64 1.92
CA PHE A 113 12.62 16.25 2.21
C PHE A 113 11.55 15.85 1.21
N LYS A 114 11.93 15.00 0.26
CA LYS A 114 11.08 14.62 -0.87
C LYS A 114 11.20 13.12 -1.09
N TYR A 115 10.16 12.40 -0.71
CA TYR A 115 10.18 10.94 -0.68
C TYR A 115 8.80 10.40 -1.02
N THR A 116 8.77 9.18 -1.54
CA THR A 116 7.55 8.41 -1.70
C THR A 116 7.32 7.67 -0.40
N LEU A 117 6.27 8.08 0.32
CA LEU A 117 5.89 7.56 1.63
C LEU A 117 4.43 7.07 1.66
N ASP A 118 3.63 7.56 0.72
CA ASP A 118 2.20 7.28 0.62
C ASP A 118 1.96 6.20 -0.43
N TYR A 119 1.19 5.16 -0.07
CA TYR A 119 0.94 4.03 -0.95
C TYR A 119 -0.52 3.62 -0.92
N ILE A 120 -1.01 3.19 -2.08
CA ILE A 120 -2.21 2.35 -2.21
C ILE A 120 -1.70 0.94 -2.49
N PHE A 121 -1.76 0.06 -1.50
CA PHE A 121 -1.49 -1.35 -1.64
C PHE A 121 -2.77 -2.14 -1.81
N PHE A 122 -2.75 -3.21 -2.59
CA PHE A 122 -3.89 -4.12 -2.71
C PHE A 122 -3.45 -5.58 -2.77
N SER A 123 -4.30 -6.49 -2.30
CA SER A 123 -4.08 -7.92 -2.48
C SER A 123 -4.50 -8.30 -3.91
N PRO A 124 -3.59 -8.79 -4.76
CA PRO A 124 -3.95 -9.18 -6.12
C PRO A 124 -5.03 -10.26 -6.13
N SER A 125 -5.96 -10.13 -7.07
CA SER A 125 -7.02 -11.10 -7.34
C SER A 125 -7.49 -10.94 -8.78
N ARG A 126 -8.06 -11.98 -9.36
CA ARG A 126 -8.69 -11.93 -10.70
C ARG A 126 -9.89 -10.97 -10.78
N PHE A 127 -10.42 -10.52 -9.65
CA PHE A 127 -11.62 -9.69 -9.57
C PHE A 127 -11.35 -8.20 -9.42
N ILE A 128 -10.11 -7.78 -9.24
CA ILE A 128 -9.75 -6.38 -9.06
C ILE A 128 -8.54 -6.04 -9.90
N THR A 129 -8.61 -4.95 -10.67
CA THR A 129 -7.50 -4.48 -11.48
C THR A 129 -7.41 -2.96 -11.39
N PRO A 130 -6.26 -2.38 -11.03
CA PRO A 130 -6.07 -0.94 -11.16
C PRO A 130 -6.03 -0.57 -12.64
N ILE A 131 -6.89 0.35 -13.05
CA ILE A 131 -7.03 0.79 -14.45
C ILE A 131 -6.47 2.19 -14.68
N ASN A 132 -6.41 3.01 -13.64
CA ASN A 132 -5.85 4.35 -13.72
C ASN A 132 -5.28 4.81 -12.37
N VAL A 133 -4.35 5.76 -12.41
CA VAL A 133 -3.84 6.45 -11.22
C VAL A 133 -3.64 7.93 -11.53
N LEU A 134 -3.83 8.79 -10.53
CA LEU A 134 -3.56 10.22 -10.67
C LEU A 134 -2.08 10.44 -10.99
N LYS A 135 -1.83 11.25 -12.03
CA LYS A 135 -0.48 11.64 -12.41
C LYS A 135 0.07 12.62 -11.37
N LEU A 136 1.17 12.24 -10.73
CA LEU A 136 1.92 13.08 -9.80
C LEU A 136 3.05 13.82 -10.55
N PRO A 137 3.53 14.96 -10.03
CA PRO A 137 4.69 15.65 -10.58
C PRO A 137 5.93 14.74 -10.65
N ASP A 138 6.59 14.71 -11.81
CA ASP A 138 7.83 13.97 -12.03
C ASP A 138 9.09 14.81 -11.71
N SER A 139 8.92 16.06 -11.29
CA SER A 139 10.03 16.98 -11.01
C SER A 139 9.68 17.91 -9.85
N THR A 140 10.69 18.21 -9.03
CA THR A 140 10.63 19.21 -7.96
C THR A 140 10.54 20.63 -8.50
N GLU A 141 10.86 20.83 -9.78
CA GLU A 141 10.76 22.09 -10.50
C GLU A 141 9.38 22.28 -11.15
N SER A 142 8.45 21.33 -10.96
CA SER A 142 7.07 21.51 -11.43
C SER A 142 6.43 22.72 -10.73
N PRO A 143 5.66 23.57 -11.44
CA PRO A 143 4.97 24.71 -10.83
C PRO A 143 4.11 24.35 -9.61
N ASP A 144 3.58 23.12 -9.58
CA ASP A 144 2.73 22.63 -8.50
C ASP A 144 3.46 22.39 -7.17
N VAL A 145 4.79 22.22 -7.20
CA VAL A 145 5.58 21.85 -6.01
C VAL A 145 6.91 22.60 -5.90
N ILE A 146 7.16 23.57 -6.78
CA ILE A 146 8.39 24.37 -6.77
C ILE A 146 8.54 25.11 -5.44
N GLY A 147 9.71 25.00 -4.82
CA GLY A 147 9.96 25.52 -3.47
C GLY A 147 9.47 24.61 -2.34
N GLY A 148 8.68 23.57 -2.63
CA GLY A 148 8.15 22.59 -1.68
C GLY A 148 6.75 22.91 -1.16
N LEU A 149 6.20 21.97 -0.41
CA LEU A 149 4.87 21.98 0.18
C LEU A 149 4.94 22.08 1.73
N PRO A 150 3.88 22.58 2.40
CA PRO A 150 2.67 23.18 1.83
C PRO A 150 2.91 24.60 1.31
N HIS A 151 1.99 25.11 0.49
CA HIS A 151 1.92 26.53 0.09
C HIS A 151 0.49 26.94 -0.25
N PHE A 152 0.29 28.17 -0.74
CA PHE A 152 -1.04 28.77 -0.94
C PHE A 152 -2.05 27.92 -1.73
N TYR A 153 -1.60 27.10 -2.68
CA TYR A 153 -2.45 26.24 -3.52
C TYR A 153 -2.52 24.78 -3.03
N HIS A 154 -1.63 24.37 -2.13
CA HIS A 154 -1.49 23.01 -1.64
C HIS A 154 -1.38 23.01 -0.09
N PRO A 155 -2.45 22.66 0.63
CA PRO A 155 -2.51 22.83 2.08
C PRO A 155 -1.78 21.75 2.89
N SER A 156 -1.35 20.65 2.25
CA SER A 156 -0.58 19.55 2.86
C SER A 156 0.84 19.54 2.30
N ASP A 157 1.80 19.01 3.07
CA ASP A 157 3.13 18.66 2.55
C ASP A 157 3.16 17.34 1.76
N HIS A 158 2.05 16.59 1.78
CA HIS A 158 1.81 15.41 0.95
C HIS A 158 0.95 15.75 -0.27
N LEU A 159 1.26 15.08 -1.37
CA LEU A 159 0.49 15.07 -2.60
C LEU A 159 -0.57 13.98 -2.51
N PRO A 160 -1.81 14.27 -2.95
CA PRO A 160 -2.84 13.25 -2.92
C PRO A 160 -2.54 12.14 -3.92
N ILE A 161 -2.72 10.90 -3.49
CA ILE A 161 -2.63 9.73 -4.37
C ILE A 161 -4.02 9.20 -4.66
N VAL A 162 -4.26 8.83 -5.92
CA VAL A 162 -5.56 8.34 -6.37
C VAL A 162 -5.38 7.17 -7.31
N ALA A 163 -6.23 6.16 -7.13
CA ALA A 163 -6.34 5.03 -8.03
C ALA A 163 -7.80 4.79 -8.41
N GLU A 164 -8.02 4.42 -9.67
CA GLU A 164 -9.27 3.83 -10.15
C GLU A 164 -9.07 2.33 -10.31
N PHE A 165 -10.02 1.57 -9.76
CA PHE A 165 -10.08 0.12 -9.93
C PHE A 165 -11.28 -0.27 -10.76
N GLU A 166 -11.10 -1.28 -11.61
CA GLU A 166 -12.18 -2.09 -12.14
C GLU A 166 -12.36 -3.30 -11.22
N ILE A 167 -13.58 -3.47 -10.71
CA ILE A 167 -13.97 -4.67 -9.94
C ILE A 167 -14.91 -5.49 -10.80
N ARG A 168 -14.57 -6.77 -11.01
CA ARG A 168 -15.37 -7.74 -11.76
C ARG A 168 -16.12 -8.65 -10.81
N LYS A 169 -17.43 -8.75 -10.99
CA LYS A 169 -18.27 -9.68 -10.22
C LYS A 169 -18.32 -11.04 -10.91
N GLN A 170 -18.10 -12.11 -10.15
CA GLN A 170 -18.52 -13.44 -10.59
C GLN A 170 -19.96 -13.65 -10.12
N TRP A 171 -20.87 -13.92 -11.06
CA TRP A 171 -22.12 -14.58 -10.73
C TRP A 171 -21.79 -16.06 -10.67
N ASP A 172 -21.97 -16.70 -9.52
CA ASP A 172 -22.33 -18.11 -9.57
C ASP A 172 -23.67 -18.14 -10.30
N LEU A 173 -23.77 -18.88 -11.40
CA LEU A 173 -24.92 -19.73 -11.74
C LEU A 173 -24.80 -20.32 -13.15
N ALA A 174 -25.13 -21.60 -13.25
CA ALA A 174 -25.31 -22.35 -14.48
C ALA A 174 -26.45 -21.82 -15.39
N ILE A 175 -27.07 -20.68 -15.09
CA ILE A 175 -28.16 -20.12 -15.88
C ILE A 175 -28.10 -18.58 -15.76
N LEU A 176 -28.13 -17.92 -16.93
CA LEU A 176 -28.25 -16.48 -17.19
C LEU A 176 -26.94 -15.72 -17.46
N CYS A 177 -26.80 -15.37 -18.75
CA CYS A 177 -26.00 -14.34 -19.41
C CYS A 177 -24.94 -13.57 -18.57
N ASN A 178 -23.70 -13.60 -19.08
CA ASN A 178 -22.53 -12.85 -18.63
C ASN A 178 -22.78 -11.33 -18.54
N TYR A 179 -23.38 -10.86 -17.45
CA TYR A 179 -23.36 -9.44 -17.10
C TYR A 179 -22.12 -9.15 -16.25
N GLU A 180 -21.07 -8.61 -16.86
CA GLU A 180 -19.96 -8.01 -16.13
C GLU A 180 -20.44 -6.71 -15.48
N LEU A 181 -20.56 -6.69 -14.16
CA LEU A 181 -20.73 -5.47 -13.40
C LEU A 181 -19.34 -4.90 -13.10
N THR A 182 -18.94 -3.85 -13.82
CA THR A 182 -17.74 -3.07 -13.50
C THR A 182 -18.10 -1.99 -12.48
N ILE A 183 -17.54 -2.12 -11.27
CA ILE A 183 -17.60 -1.04 -10.27
C ILE A 183 -16.27 -0.29 -10.34
N ARG A 184 -16.37 1.04 -10.55
CA ARG A 184 -15.23 1.95 -10.41
C ARG A 184 -15.13 2.41 -8.97
N LEU A 185 -14.02 2.10 -8.32
CA LEU A 185 -13.68 2.63 -7.01
C LEU A 185 -12.55 3.65 -7.16
N THR A 186 -12.80 4.88 -6.75
CA THR A 186 -11.79 5.94 -6.65
C THR A 186 -11.41 6.10 -5.18
N LEU A 187 -10.15 5.86 -4.86
CA LEU A 187 -9.61 6.08 -3.51
C LEU A 187 -8.79 7.36 -3.47
N PHE A 188 -9.02 8.18 -2.46
CA PHE A 188 -8.33 9.45 -2.26
C PHE A 188 -7.70 9.45 -0.87
N PHE A 189 -6.40 9.79 -0.78
CA PHE A 189 -5.65 9.86 0.48
C PHE A 189 -4.82 11.15 0.53
N PHE A 190 -4.78 11.81 1.70
CA PHE A 190 -4.11 13.09 1.97
C PHE A 190 -3.12 12.96 3.13
#